data_AF-A0AAJ2SEP2-F1
#
_entry.id   AF-A0AAJ2SEP2-F1
#
_cell.length_a   1.000
_cell.length_b   1.000
_cell.length_c   1.000
_cell.angle_alpha   90.00
_cell.angle_beta   90.00
_cell.angle_gamma   90.00
#
_symmetry.space_group_name_H-M   'P 1'
#
loop_
_entity.id
_entity.type
_entity.pdbx_description
1 polymer ?
#
loop_
_entity_poly.entity_id
_entity_poly.type
_entity_poly.pdbx_seq_one_letter_code
_entity_poly.pdbx_strand_id
1 'polypeptide(L)'
;MTAHVPSIEQLTELGLPAPVSYLPQTWGWWLLLGLLLVGLLAWAGRRYWLWRRDRYRREALARLAELQRSSDPLAALRELPELLKRVALSMPSRGSNDCNANTNVGASLLAKAAAQSTSRVNSRAPSRASSLPQVAALGGEDWQAFLVRNSAQPLPADFSQQLATLAYAPDTVLLALPAAQRIQLFSTCKHWVEHHHVAA
;
A
#
# COMPACT_ATOMS: atom_id res chain seq x y z
N MET A 1 8.91 42.10 90.24
CA MET A 1 8.46 41.92 88.84
C MET A 1 9.05 40.62 88.34
N THR A 2 8.26 39.57 88.32
CA THR A 2 8.65 38.27 87.76
C THR A 2 7.59 37.88 86.76
N ALA A 3 7.93 37.94 85.47
CA ALA A 3 7.05 37.54 84.40
C ALA A 3 6.94 36.01 84.38
N HIS A 4 5.72 35.50 84.53
CA HIS A 4 5.43 34.07 84.44
C HIS A 4 5.43 33.67 82.97
N VAL A 5 6.54 33.10 82.49
CA VAL A 5 6.65 32.59 81.12
C VAL A 5 6.03 31.18 81.08
N PRO A 6 4.94 30.95 80.32
CA PRO A 6 4.32 29.63 80.25
C PRO A 6 5.23 28.61 79.55
N SER A 7 5.26 27.39 80.09
CA SER A 7 6.15 26.30 79.68
C SER A 7 5.73 25.67 78.34
N ILE A 8 6.74 25.32 77.52
CA ILE A 8 6.64 24.78 76.15
C ILE A 8 5.82 23.47 76.06
N GLU A 9 5.62 22.76 77.18
CA GLU A 9 4.83 21.53 77.26
C GLU A 9 3.34 21.72 76.95
N GLN A 10 2.85 22.97 76.91
CA GLN A 10 1.51 23.29 76.41
C GLN A 10 1.36 23.17 74.88
N LEU A 11 2.46 23.00 74.13
CA LEU A 11 2.40 22.70 72.70
C LEU A 11 2.06 21.22 72.50
N THR A 12 0.77 20.90 72.50
CA THR A 12 0.26 19.61 72.04
C THR A 12 0.57 19.47 70.55
N GLU A 13 1.44 18.52 70.18
CA GLU A 13 1.67 18.16 68.77
C GLU A 13 0.35 17.65 68.16
N LEU A 14 -0.20 18.44 67.25
CA LEU A 14 -1.30 18.02 66.37
C LEU A 14 -0.76 16.90 65.49
N GLY A 15 -1.19 15.66 65.76
CA GLY A 15 -0.83 14.50 64.94
C GLY A 15 -1.04 14.82 63.45
N LEU A 16 -0.02 14.56 62.63
CA LEU A 16 -0.05 14.90 61.22
C LEU A 16 -1.32 14.31 60.58
N PRO A 17 -2.10 15.10 59.80
CA PRO A 17 -3.22 14.52 59.07
C PRO A 17 -2.67 13.44 58.14
N ALA A 18 -3.35 12.29 58.08
CA ALA A 18 -3.01 11.24 57.13
C ALA A 18 -2.81 11.88 55.75
N PRO A 19 -1.69 11.59 55.04
CA PRO A 19 -1.31 12.30 53.84
C PRO A 19 -2.48 12.27 52.85
N VAL A 20 -3.03 13.46 52.58
CA VAL A 20 -4.14 13.60 51.64
C VAL A 20 -3.61 13.19 50.28
N SER A 21 -4.25 12.20 49.66
CA SER A 21 -3.85 11.76 48.33
C SER A 21 -4.03 12.92 47.35
N TYR A 22 -2.92 13.56 46.97
CA TYR A 22 -2.87 14.65 45.98
C TYR A 22 -3.12 14.17 44.54
N LEU A 23 -3.39 12.88 44.35
CA LEU A 23 -3.79 12.32 43.07
C LEU A 23 -5.31 12.42 42.96
N PRO A 24 -5.85 13.35 42.14
CA PRO A 24 -7.27 13.34 41.84
C PRO A 24 -7.54 12.06 41.04
N GLN A 25 -8.09 11.03 41.69
CA GLN A 25 -8.52 9.79 41.05
C GLN A 25 -9.81 10.05 40.27
N THR A 26 -9.67 10.89 39.25
CA THR A 26 -10.74 11.28 38.34
C THR A 26 -10.78 10.30 37.18
N TRP A 27 -11.96 10.10 36.62
CA TRP A 27 -12.16 9.28 35.43
C TRP A 27 -11.40 9.78 34.19
N GLY A 28 -10.80 10.98 34.28
CA GLY A 28 -9.93 11.56 33.25
C GLY A 28 -8.74 10.68 32.87
N TRP A 29 -8.13 9.97 33.81
CA TRP A 29 -7.02 9.05 33.49
C TRP A 29 -7.48 7.86 32.64
N TRP A 30 -8.68 7.35 32.88
CA TRP A 30 -9.27 6.29 32.05
C TRP A 30 -9.63 6.80 30.65
N LEU A 31 -10.10 8.05 30.53
CA LEU A 31 -10.31 8.68 29.22
C LEU A 31 -9.00 8.87 28.47
N LEU A 32 -7.94 9.35 29.13
CA LEU A 32 -6.61 9.49 28.53
C LEU A 32 -6.03 8.14 28.11
N LEU A 33 -6.14 7.13 28.97
CA LEU A 33 -5.72 5.76 28.66
C LEU A 33 -6.49 5.24 27.45
N GLY A 34 -7.81 5.38 27.42
CA GLY A 34 -8.67 4.96 26.30
C GLY A 34 -8.28 5.65 25.00
N LEU A 35 -8.07 6.97 25.03
CA LEU A 35 -7.64 7.74 23.88
C LEU A 35 -6.25 7.28 23.37
N LEU A 36 -5.31 7.06 24.28
CA LEU A 36 -3.97 6.55 23.97
C LEU A 36 -4.06 5.15 23.33
N LEU A 37 -4.90 4.28 23.87
CA LEU A 37 -5.09 2.91 23.39
C LEU A 37 -5.73 2.92 21.99
N VAL A 38 -6.77 3.73 21.77
CA VAL A 38 -7.38 3.93 20.44
C VAL A 38 -6.38 4.51 19.45
N GLY A 39 -5.59 5.51 19.85
CA GLY A 39 -4.54 6.09 19.03
C GLY A 39 -3.48 5.05 18.63
N LEU A 40 -3.05 4.22 19.57
CA LEU A 40 -2.11 3.13 19.34
C LEU A 40 -2.68 2.08 18.39
N LEU A 41 -3.96 1.67 18.56
CA LEU A 41 -4.61 0.75 17.64
C LEU A 41 -4.76 1.35 16.24
N ALA A 42 -5.13 2.62 16.13
CA ALA A 42 -5.24 3.29 14.84
C ALA A 42 -3.87 3.38 14.14
N TRP A 43 -2.82 3.69 14.90
CA TRP A 43 -1.44 3.72 14.39
C TRP A 43 -0.97 2.32 13.98
N ALA A 44 -1.16 1.31 14.83
CA ALA A 44 -0.80 -0.07 14.55
C ALA A 44 -1.58 -0.62 13.35
N GLY A 45 -2.88 -0.33 13.27
CA GLY A 45 -3.75 -0.69 12.17
C GLY A 45 -3.30 -0.06 10.85
N ARG A 46 -3.01 1.26 10.84
CA ARG A 46 -2.45 1.95 9.68
C ARG A 46 -1.11 1.35 9.25
N ARG A 47 -0.21 1.12 10.20
CA ARG A 47 1.10 0.53 9.93
C ARG A 47 0.99 -0.91 9.43
N TYR A 48 0.08 -1.69 9.98
CA TYR A 48 -0.22 -3.05 9.51
C TYR A 48 -0.83 -3.03 8.11
N TRP A 49 -1.71 -2.08 7.80
CA TRP A 49 -2.29 -1.92 6.47
C TRP A 49 -1.21 -1.61 5.42
N LEU A 50 -0.33 -0.65 5.73
CA LEU A 50 0.84 -0.33 4.91
C LEU A 50 1.75 -1.56 4.77
N TRP A 51 1.99 -2.29 5.85
CA TRP A 51 2.83 -3.50 5.84
C TRP A 51 2.22 -4.67 5.07
N ARG A 52 0.90 -4.84 5.10
CA ARG A 52 0.17 -5.88 4.36
C ARG A 52 0.23 -5.63 2.86
N ARG A 53 0.20 -4.36 2.43
CA ARG A 53 0.42 -3.96 1.03
C ARG A 53 1.84 -4.33 0.57
N ASP A 54 2.84 -4.15 1.45
CA ASP A 54 4.23 -4.49 1.16
C ASP A 54 4.55 -6.00 1.15
N ARG A 55 3.63 -6.87 1.62
CA ARG A 55 3.89 -8.32 1.72
C ARG A 55 4.10 -8.96 0.34
N TYR A 56 3.28 -8.59 -0.64
CA TYR A 56 3.41 -9.08 -2.02
C TYR A 56 4.75 -8.68 -2.65
N ARG A 57 5.20 -7.45 -2.39
CA ARG A 57 6.51 -6.96 -2.83
C ARG A 57 7.64 -7.77 -2.20
N ARG A 58 7.55 -8.08 -0.89
CA ARG A 58 8.56 -8.88 -0.18
C ARG A 58 8.63 -10.30 -0.72
N GLU A 59 7.48 -10.93 -1.00
CA GLU A 59 7.42 -12.28 -1.57
C GLU A 59 8.00 -12.31 -2.99
N ALA A 60 7.69 -11.30 -3.82
CA ALA A 60 8.27 -11.14 -5.15
C ALA A 60 9.79 -10.97 -5.11
N LEU A 61 10.31 -10.14 -4.20
CA LEU A 61 11.75 -9.92 -4.04
C LEU A 61 12.47 -11.16 -3.47
N ALA A 62 11.83 -11.89 -2.54
CA ALA A 62 12.38 -13.13 -2.02
C ALA A 62 12.51 -14.19 -3.12
N ARG A 63 11.49 -14.35 -3.97
CA ARG A 63 11.53 -15.25 -5.13
C ARG A 63 12.55 -14.82 -6.17
N LEU A 64 12.69 -13.52 -6.44
CA LEU A 64 13.72 -13.00 -7.35
C LEU A 64 15.13 -13.30 -6.81
N ALA A 65 15.35 -13.14 -5.49
CA ALA A 65 16.62 -13.46 -4.85
C ALA A 65 16.93 -14.97 -4.86
N GLU A 66 15.90 -15.82 -4.75
CA GLU A 66 16.02 -17.27 -4.88
C GLU A 66 16.42 -17.67 -6.31
N LEU A 67 15.75 -17.11 -7.32
CA LEU A 67 16.08 -17.33 -8.73
C LEU A 67 17.50 -16.86 -9.07
N GLN A 68 17.94 -15.73 -8.53
CA GLN A 68 19.31 -15.23 -8.73
C GLN A 68 20.38 -16.14 -8.12
N ARG A 69 20.05 -16.91 -7.07
CA ARG A 69 20.97 -17.87 -6.42
C ARG A 69 20.89 -19.27 -7.00
N SER A 70 19.88 -19.56 -7.83
CA SER A 70 19.70 -20.88 -8.41
C SER A 70 20.84 -21.22 -9.37
N SER A 71 21.22 -22.50 -9.40
CA SER A 71 22.30 -23.00 -10.25
C SER A 71 21.93 -23.05 -11.74
N ASP A 72 20.65 -22.85 -12.08
CA ASP A 72 20.14 -22.84 -13.44
C ASP A 72 19.71 -21.42 -13.87
N PRO A 73 20.64 -20.63 -14.44
CA PRO A 73 20.35 -19.26 -14.86
C PRO A 73 19.37 -19.18 -16.03
N LEU A 74 19.18 -20.26 -16.82
CA LEU A 74 18.25 -20.27 -17.95
C LEU A 74 16.81 -20.37 -17.47
N ALA A 75 16.55 -21.30 -16.55
CA ALA A 75 15.26 -21.38 -15.86
C ALA A 75 14.94 -20.07 -15.13
N ALA A 76 15.95 -19.49 -14.45
CA ALA A 76 15.79 -18.22 -13.75
C ALA A 76 15.40 -17.05 -14.68
N LEU A 77 15.97 -16.99 -15.89
CA LEU A 77 15.63 -15.96 -16.89
C LEU A 77 14.21 -16.12 -17.44
N ARG A 78 13.70 -17.35 -17.57
CA ARG A 78 12.35 -17.64 -18.04
C ARG A 78 11.27 -17.35 -17.02
N GLU A 79 11.56 -17.53 -15.72
CA GLU A 79 10.61 -17.22 -14.65
C GLU A 79 10.53 -15.72 -14.32
N LEU A 80 11.53 -14.94 -14.71
CA LEU A 80 11.62 -13.51 -14.45
C LEU A 80 10.42 -12.72 -15.00
N PRO A 81 10.04 -12.87 -16.29
CA PRO A 81 8.87 -12.19 -16.87
C PRO A 81 7.55 -12.64 -16.26
N GLU A 82 7.42 -13.93 -15.94
CA GLU A 82 6.24 -14.51 -15.31
C GLU A 82 6.01 -13.93 -13.91
N LEU A 83 7.08 -13.79 -13.11
CA LEU A 83 7.02 -13.17 -11.80
C LEU A 83 6.64 -11.70 -11.90
N LEU A 84 7.25 -10.96 -12.83
CA LEU A 84 6.91 -9.56 -13.08
C LEU A 84 5.44 -9.40 -13.50
N LYS A 85 4.94 -10.29 -14.36
CA LYS A 85 3.54 -10.29 -14.81
C LYS A 85 2.58 -10.61 -13.67
N ARG A 86 2.91 -11.55 -12.77
CA ARG A 86 2.14 -11.81 -11.54
C ARG A 86 2.12 -10.60 -10.60
N VAL A 87 3.25 -9.92 -10.43
CA VAL A 87 3.34 -8.67 -9.64
C VAL A 87 2.50 -7.58 -10.28
N ALA A 88 2.49 -7.47 -11.61
CA ALA A 88 1.66 -6.52 -12.31
C ALA A 88 0.16 -6.81 -12.19
N LEU A 89 -0.23 -8.08 -12.22
CA LEU A 89 -1.61 -8.52 -12.04
C LEU A 89 -2.11 -8.32 -10.60
N SER A 90 -1.22 -8.36 -9.60
CA SER A 90 -1.59 -8.10 -8.20
C SER A 90 -1.74 -6.62 -7.88
N MET A 91 -1.31 -5.73 -8.78
CA MET A 91 -1.60 -4.32 -8.66
C MET A 91 -3.06 -4.06 -9.04
N PRO A 92 -3.80 -3.26 -8.24
CA PRO A 92 -5.00 -2.63 -8.76
C PRO A 92 -4.55 -1.68 -9.86
N SER A 93 -4.67 -2.12 -11.12
CA SER A 93 -4.62 -1.21 -12.25
C SER A 93 -5.60 -0.10 -11.91
N ARG A 94 -5.08 1.12 -11.71
CA ARG A 94 -5.89 2.30 -11.47
C ARG A 94 -6.66 2.50 -12.77
N GLY A 95 -7.80 1.82 -12.84
CA GLY A 95 -8.64 1.72 -14.02
C GLY A 95 -8.85 3.13 -14.51
N SER A 96 -8.61 3.30 -15.81
CA SER A 96 -9.08 4.43 -16.58
C SER A 96 -10.58 4.58 -16.35
N ASN A 97 -10.97 5.30 -15.30
CA ASN A 97 -12.28 5.91 -15.19
C ASN A 97 -12.28 7.17 -16.06
N ASP A 98 -11.98 6.99 -17.34
CA ASP A 98 -12.32 7.93 -18.39
C ASP A 98 -13.72 7.55 -18.89
N CYS A 99 -14.70 7.72 -18.01
CA CYS A 99 -16.06 8.01 -18.42
C CYS A 99 -16.59 9.14 -17.54
N ASN A 100 -16.54 10.33 -18.14
CA ASN A 100 -17.24 11.55 -17.76
C ASN A 100 -16.54 12.52 -16.79
N ALA A 101 -15.44 13.12 -17.24
CA ALA A 101 -14.99 14.44 -16.78
C ALA A 101 -15.91 15.54 -17.36
N ASN A 102 -17.17 15.53 -16.94
CA ASN A 102 -18.15 16.60 -17.10
C ASN A 102 -19.21 16.35 -16.03
N THR A 103 -18.96 16.85 -14.83
CA THR A 103 -20.02 17.43 -14.01
C THR A 103 -19.36 18.45 -13.09
N ASN A 104 -19.29 19.68 -13.58
CA ASN A 104 -19.37 20.83 -12.69
C ASN A 104 -20.75 20.78 -12.05
N VAL A 105 -20.87 20.22 -10.85
CA VAL A 105 -22.01 20.52 -9.98
C VAL A 105 -21.44 20.94 -8.64
N GLY A 106 -21.12 22.22 -8.55
CA GLY A 106 -21.18 22.92 -7.28
C GLY A 106 -22.61 22.92 -6.76
N ALA A 107 -22.73 22.89 -5.43
CA ALA A 107 -23.81 23.44 -4.60
C ALA A 107 -25.29 23.22 -5.02
N SER A 108 -26.09 22.68 -4.07
CA SER A 108 -27.52 22.98 -3.75
C SER A 108 -28.22 21.68 -3.34
N LEU A 109 -28.58 21.44 -2.07
CA LEU A 109 -29.81 21.88 -1.40
C LEU A 109 -31.10 21.79 -2.25
N LEU A 110 -32.04 20.99 -1.73
CA LEU A 110 -33.52 21.13 -1.80
C LEU A 110 -34.29 20.84 -3.12
N ALA A 111 -35.54 20.41 -2.88
CA ALA A 111 -36.71 20.21 -3.77
C ALA A 111 -36.70 18.92 -4.62
N LYS A 112 -37.56 17.92 -4.35
CA LYS A 112 -39.04 17.84 -4.46
C LYS A 112 -39.56 17.71 -5.90
N ALA A 113 -40.17 16.55 -6.12
CA ALA A 113 -41.29 16.21 -7.00
C ALA A 113 -41.11 16.07 -8.52
N ALA A 114 -41.66 14.92 -8.95
CA ALA A 114 -42.49 14.68 -10.13
C ALA A 114 -41.85 14.29 -11.48
N ALA A 115 -42.55 13.31 -12.06
CA ALA A 115 -42.63 12.91 -13.46
C ALA A 115 -41.60 11.92 -14.00
N GLN A 116 -42.07 10.67 -14.09
CA GLN A 116 -41.59 9.64 -14.99
C GLN A 116 -41.80 10.09 -16.45
N SER A 117 -40.83 9.81 -17.32
CA SER A 117 -41.09 9.62 -18.76
C SER A 117 -40.20 8.52 -19.28
N THR A 118 -40.87 7.42 -19.63
CA THR A 118 -40.35 6.26 -20.33
C THR A 118 -39.90 6.64 -21.73
N SER A 119 -38.60 6.48 -22.03
CA SER A 119 -38.13 6.28 -23.40
C SER A 119 -37.21 5.07 -23.42
N ARG A 120 -37.70 4.00 -24.04
CA ARG A 120 -36.98 2.76 -24.33
C ARG A 120 -35.79 3.07 -25.23
N VAL A 121 -34.58 2.99 -24.69
CA VAL A 121 -33.35 2.84 -25.49
C VAL A 121 -32.49 1.77 -24.83
N ASN A 122 -32.42 0.62 -25.50
CA ASN A 122 -31.48 -0.50 -25.32
C ASN A 122 -30.63 -0.49 -24.04
N SER A 123 -31.20 -1.00 -22.94
CA SER A 123 -30.39 -1.53 -21.85
C SER A 123 -29.80 -2.86 -22.30
N ARG A 124 -28.66 -2.80 -23.02
CA ARG A 124 -27.74 -3.92 -23.12
C ARG A 124 -27.33 -4.23 -21.68
N ALA A 125 -27.77 -5.38 -21.20
CA ALA A 125 -27.50 -5.87 -19.85
C ALA A 125 -26.03 -5.63 -19.51
N PRO A 126 -25.69 -4.99 -18.37
CA PRO A 126 -24.35 -5.08 -17.85
C PRO A 126 -24.21 -6.53 -17.41
N SER A 127 -23.66 -7.35 -18.29
CA SER A 127 -23.13 -8.64 -17.90
C SER A 127 -22.22 -8.37 -16.72
N ARG A 128 -22.66 -8.79 -15.53
CA ARG A 128 -21.85 -9.05 -14.34
C ARG A 128 -20.85 -10.21 -14.60
N ALA A 129 -20.40 -10.34 -15.85
CA ALA A 129 -19.30 -11.19 -16.23
C ALA A 129 -18.04 -10.44 -15.82
N SER A 130 -17.56 -10.79 -14.63
CA SER A 130 -16.13 -10.86 -14.33
C SER A 130 -15.33 -9.69 -14.87
N SER A 131 -15.14 -8.67 -14.04
CA SER A 131 -14.01 -7.76 -14.11
C SER A 131 -12.72 -8.58 -14.01
N LEU A 132 -12.34 -9.24 -15.11
CA LEU A 132 -11.04 -9.82 -15.29
C LEU A 132 -10.06 -8.65 -15.27
N PRO A 133 -8.94 -8.76 -14.55
CA PRO A 133 -7.96 -7.70 -14.48
C PRO A 133 -7.57 -7.33 -15.92
N GLN A 134 -7.86 -6.08 -16.34
CA GLN A 134 -7.56 -5.55 -17.67
C GLN A 134 -6.11 -5.82 -18.11
N VAL A 135 -5.21 -5.97 -17.12
CA VAL A 135 -3.79 -6.33 -17.29
C VAL A 135 -3.58 -7.67 -18.01
N ALA A 136 -4.50 -8.64 -17.90
CA ALA A 136 -4.38 -9.93 -18.57
C ALA A 136 -4.55 -9.84 -20.11
N ALA A 137 -5.17 -8.76 -20.60
CA ALA A 137 -5.39 -8.52 -22.02
C ALA A 137 -4.35 -7.56 -22.64
N LEU A 138 -3.47 -6.94 -21.84
CA LEU A 138 -2.44 -6.03 -22.36
C LEU A 138 -1.30 -6.84 -22.98
N GLY A 139 -1.22 -6.84 -24.31
CA GLY A 139 -0.13 -7.41 -25.09
C GLY A 139 0.69 -6.32 -25.78
N GLY A 140 1.98 -6.56 -26.00
CA GLY A 140 2.83 -5.67 -26.81
C GLY A 140 2.98 -4.25 -26.27
N GLU A 141 2.57 -3.27 -27.06
CA GLU A 141 2.72 -1.82 -26.77
C GLU A 141 1.93 -1.35 -25.56
N ASP A 142 0.73 -1.90 -25.34
CA ASP A 142 -0.11 -1.59 -24.18
C ASP A 142 0.56 -2.06 -22.87
N TRP A 143 1.26 -3.20 -22.94
CA TRP A 143 2.05 -3.70 -21.83
C TRP A 143 3.26 -2.81 -21.53
N GLN A 144 3.97 -2.33 -22.56
CA GLN A 144 5.04 -1.35 -22.40
C GLN A 144 4.53 -0.06 -21.76
N ALA A 145 3.40 0.48 -22.24
CA ALA A 145 2.80 1.70 -21.71
C ALA A 145 2.39 1.53 -20.25
N PHE A 146 1.85 0.36 -19.87
CA PHE A 146 1.55 0.04 -18.49
C PHE A 146 2.79 0.03 -17.60
N LEU A 147 3.88 -0.63 -18.05
CA LEU A 147 5.13 -0.70 -17.27
C LEU A 147 5.74 0.69 -17.05
N VAL A 148 5.75 1.54 -18.08
CA VAL A 148 6.27 2.92 -18.01
C VAL A 148 5.39 3.80 -17.10
N ARG A 149 4.06 3.67 -17.18
CA ARG A 149 3.13 4.45 -16.32
C ARG A 149 3.29 4.13 -14.84
N ASN A 150 3.64 2.90 -14.50
CA ASN A 150 3.77 2.44 -13.11
C ASN A 150 5.21 2.48 -12.59
N SER A 151 6.17 2.92 -13.40
CA SER A 151 7.59 3.03 -13.04
C SER A 151 7.98 4.45 -12.63
N ALA A 152 8.87 4.56 -11.64
CA ALA A 152 9.45 5.84 -11.22
C ALA A 152 10.57 6.37 -12.14
N GLN A 153 11.11 5.54 -13.04
CA GLN A 153 12.23 5.87 -13.92
C GLN A 153 11.91 5.49 -15.38
N PRO A 154 12.50 6.17 -16.38
CA PRO A 154 12.27 5.83 -17.78
C PRO A 154 12.82 4.43 -18.08
N LEU A 155 11.93 3.50 -18.44
CA LEU A 155 12.33 2.18 -18.94
C LEU A 155 12.71 2.27 -20.43
N PRO A 156 13.62 1.39 -20.90
CA PRO A 156 13.89 1.23 -22.33
C PRO A 156 12.61 0.91 -23.11
N ALA A 157 12.48 1.47 -24.32
CA ALA A 157 11.32 1.27 -25.18
C ALA A 157 11.08 -0.22 -25.54
N ASP A 158 12.16 -1.00 -25.66
CA ASP A 158 12.11 -2.42 -26.03
C ASP A 158 12.01 -3.37 -24.82
N PHE A 159 11.82 -2.84 -23.61
CA PHE A 159 11.87 -3.65 -22.38
C PHE A 159 10.80 -4.76 -22.36
N SER A 160 9.58 -4.45 -22.76
CA SER A 160 8.49 -5.43 -22.92
C SER A 160 8.84 -6.54 -23.93
N GLN A 161 9.48 -6.18 -25.05
CA GLN A 161 9.92 -7.13 -26.07
C GLN A 161 11.06 -8.02 -25.55
N GLN A 162 12.00 -7.45 -24.81
CA GLN A 162 13.07 -8.19 -24.15
C GLN A 162 12.50 -9.21 -23.16
N LEU A 163 11.51 -8.82 -22.35
CA LEU A 163 10.80 -9.75 -21.44
C LEU A 163 10.05 -10.85 -22.18
N ALA A 164 9.36 -10.52 -23.28
CA ALA A 164 8.68 -11.52 -24.11
C ALA A 164 9.68 -12.49 -24.73
N THR A 165 10.84 -12.00 -25.15
CA THR A 165 11.94 -12.82 -25.66
C THR A 165 12.44 -13.75 -24.57
N LEU A 166 12.66 -13.28 -23.34
CA LEU A 166 13.06 -14.15 -22.23
C LEU A 166 12.04 -15.26 -21.92
N ALA A 167 10.73 -14.98 -22.04
CA ALA A 167 9.68 -15.95 -21.76
C ALA A 167 9.54 -17.03 -22.84
N TYR A 168 9.70 -16.67 -24.12
CA TYR A 168 9.39 -17.54 -25.26
C TYR A 168 10.61 -17.95 -26.09
N ALA A 169 11.80 -17.39 -25.88
CA ALA A 169 12.97 -17.70 -26.69
C ALA A 169 13.52 -19.12 -26.41
N PRO A 170 14.08 -19.77 -27.45
CA PRO A 170 14.78 -21.04 -27.30
C PRO A 170 16.05 -20.87 -26.46
N ASP A 171 16.46 -21.96 -25.78
CA ASP A 171 17.60 -21.96 -24.86
C ASP A 171 18.92 -21.55 -25.53
N THR A 172 19.04 -21.77 -26.85
CA THR A 172 20.19 -21.36 -27.65
C THR A 172 20.38 -19.84 -27.68
N VAL A 173 19.29 -19.08 -27.76
CA VAL A 173 19.31 -17.61 -27.73
C VAL A 173 19.63 -17.12 -26.33
N LEU A 174 19.09 -17.79 -25.30
CA LEU A 174 19.34 -17.45 -23.90
C LEU A 174 20.78 -17.72 -23.46
N LEU A 175 21.41 -18.77 -23.98
CA LEU A 175 22.82 -19.08 -23.77
C LEU A 175 23.76 -18.12 -24.50
N ALA A 176 23.35 -17.59 -25.65
CA ALA A 176 24.11 -16.61 -26.41
C ALA A 176 24.07 -15.19 -25.80
N LEU A 177 23.20 -14.93 -24.81
CA LEU A 177 23.11 -13.63 -24.15
C LEU A 177 24.36 -13.31 -23.31
N PRO A 178 25.00 -12.14 -23.53
CA PRO A 178 26.11 -11.70 -22.71
C PRO A 178 25.77 -11.67 -21.22
N ALA A 179 26.71 -12.09 -20.37
CA ALA A 179 26.51 -12.08 -18.91
C ALA A 179 26.15 -10.70 -18.36
N ALA A 180 26.74 -9.63 -18.91
CA ALA A 180 26.43 -8.25 -18.53
C ALA A 180 24.95 -7.89 -18.81
N GLN A 181 24.41 -8.32 -19.95
CA GLN A 181 23.02 -8.04 -20.33
C GLN A 181 22.04 -8.81 -19.44
N ARG A 182 22.37 -10.06 -19.08
CA ARG A 182 21.57 -10.84 -18.10
C ARG A 182 21.50 -10.13 -16.76
N ILE A 183 22.64 -9.66 -16.24
CA ILE A 183 22.71 -8.93 -14.96
C ILE A 183 21.92 -7.63 -15.03
N GLN A 184 22.02 -6.88 -16.13
CA GLN A 184 21.28 -5.64 -16.35
C GLN A 184 19.75 -5.86 -16.41
N LEU A 185 19.31 -6.93 -17.05
CA LEU A 185 17.88 -7.29 -17.11
C LEU A 185 17.35 -7.64 -15.71
N PHE A 186 18.09 -8.46 -14.96
CA PHE A 186 17.75 -8.78 -13.57
C PHE A 186 17.70 -7.53 -12.68
N SER A 187 18.69 -6.64 -12.79
CA SER A 187 18.73 -5.42 -11.97
C SER A 187 17.59 -4.46 -12.31
N THR A 188 17.26 -4.32 -13.59
CA THR A 188 16.16 -3.46 -14.06
C THR A 188 14.81 -4.00 -13.58
N CYS A 189 14.59 -5.32 -13.68
CA CYS A 189 13.39 -5.96 -13.17
C CYS A 189 13.27 -5.82 -11.65
N LYS A 190 14.35 -6.06 -10.91
CA LYS A 190 14.39 -5.88 -9.46
C LYS A 190 14.04 -4.44 -9.07
N HIS A 191 14.68 -3.46 -9.72
CA HIS A 191 14.46 -2.05 -9.43
C HIS A 191 13.01 -1.62 -9.71
N TRP A 192 12.42 -2.11 -10.81
CA TRP A 192 11.00 -1.88 -11.10
C TRP A 192 10.10 -2.50 -10.03
N VAL A 193 10.34 -3.74 -9.62
CA VAL A 193 9.59 -4.38 -8.51
C VAL A 193 9.78 -3.63 -7.19
N GLU A 194 10.90 -2.96 -6.97
CA GLU A 194 11.12 -2.13 -5.78
C GLU A 194 10.43 -0.76 -5.84
N HIS A 195 10.35 -0.13 -7.01
CA HIS A 195 9.91 1.27 -7.14
C HIS A 195 8.57 1.42 -7.87
N HIS A 196 7.88 0.32 -8.20
CA HIS A 196 6.56 0.40 -8.81
C HIS A 196 5.57 1.08 -7.85
N HIS A 197 4.87 2.10 -8.37
CA HIS A 197 3.95 2.89 -7.58
C HIS A 197 2.61 2.17 -7.42
N VAL A 198 2.43 1.40 -6.34
CA VAL A 198 1.10 0.92 -5.93
C VAL A 198 0.35 2.08 -5.29
N ALA A 199 -0.49 2.77 -6.08
CA ALA A 199 -1.32 3.93 -5.72
C ALA A 199 -1.57 4.06 -4.20
N ALA A 200 -0.85 4.97 -3.53
CA ALA A 200 -0.89 5.17 -2.07
C ALA A 200 -2.30 5.41 -1.55
#